data_AF-A0A847XSW7-F1
#
_entry.id   AF-A0A847XSW7-F1
#
_cell.length_a   1.000
_cell.length_b   1.000
_cell.length_c   1.000
_cell.angle_alpha   90.00
_cell.angle_beta   90.00
_cell.angle_gamma   90.00
#
_symmetry.space_group_name_H-M   'P 1'
#
loop_
_entity.id
_entity.type
_entity.pdbx_description
1 polymer ?
#
loop_
_entity_poly.entity_id
_entity_poly.type
_entity_poly.pdbx_seq_one_letter_code
_entity_poly.pdbx_strand_id
1 'polypeptide(L)'
;MPKRLIILCFAFLLIVSGKLGAQVKSPFSGDFTKFRTELTTFMGPNLNDEQKNSLQSFLTKWDSTSYKQEDKTRIIDIISQLYGRFMRPVPNFNNFIVTLNKFVDWKTEPGFLTSWLTGLSEIVFDPRYPTENIDRYIRNTGLMITDNVISEVSGMRWKVKNTKLTFLHDTVFKAIINDATLTCYSQKDSTEIYNVSGVYYPEFQQFHGTKGIVTWEKAGFPRDEVFAELSRFYINTSKNSFTVDSALLTHKTYFKAPVMGLLTDQTIPVTNKVLATYPRFETYTKEFHLDNIYEGIDYKGGLTFEGANVKGSGGSNISAEMAFRREDTLFLKIRAGEFMFSKDGLASAEAEMTLYLNKDSVFHSNQAFSFNAKDKQVNLFRANNPVSRSPYFNSFHNLDMYFELLSWNM
;
A
#
# COMPACT_ATOMS: atom_id res chain seq x y z
N MET A 1 -20.41 13.22 -73.30
CA MET A 1 -21.13 14.04 -72.29
C MET A 1 -21.47 13.34 -70.94
N PRO A 2 -20.77 12.31 -70.41
CA PRO A 2 -21.09 11.79 -69.07
C PRO A 2 -20.13 12.23 -67.95
N LYS A 3 -18.88 12.62 -68.26
CA LYS A 3 -17.87 12.94 -67.24
C LYS A 3 -18.08 14.28 -66.53
N ARG A 4 -18.76 15.24 -67.15
CA ARG A 4 -19.04 16.56 -66.53
C ARG A 4 -20.22 16.52 -65.54
N LEU A 5 -21.13 15.54 -65.67
CA LEU A 5 -22.27 15.39 -64.75
C LEU A 5 -21.85 14.72 -63.42
N ILE A 6 -20.91 13.76 -63.47
CA ILE A 6 -20.41 13.05 -62.29
C ILE A 6 -19.59 13.99 -61.38
N ILE A 7 -18.83 14.91 -61.96
CA ILE A 7 -18.06 15.92 -61.22
C ILE A 7 -18.99 16.93 -60.54
N LEU A 8 -20.15 17.26 -61.15
CA LEU A 8 -21.15 18.13 -60.54
C LEU A 8 -21.86 17.46 -59.35
N CYS A 9 -22.14 16.16 -59.43
CA CYS A 9 -22.72 15.40 -58.31
C CYS A 9 -21.75 15.22 -57.12
N PHE A 10 -20.44 15.09 -57.39
CA PHE A 10 -19.43 15.04 -56.32
C PHE A 10 -19.16 16.41 -55.69
N ALA A 11 -19.29 17.51 -56.45
CA ALA A 11 -19.19 18.87 -55.91
C ALA A 11 -20.39 19.24 -55.02
N PHE A 12 -21.58 18.68 -55.27
CA PHE A 12 -22.76 18.92 -54.44
C PHE A 12 -22.73 18.16 -53.10
N LEU A 13 -22.02 17.03 -53.02
CA LEU A 13 -21.83 16.26 -51.78
C LEU A 13 -20.81 16.88 -50.81
N LEU A 14 -19.92 17.76 -51.28
CA LEU A 14 -18.93 18.45 -50.44
C LEU A 14 -19.45 19.74 -49.78
N ILE A 15 -20.59 20.28 -50.24
CA ILE A 15 -21.15 21.55 -49.73
C ILE A 15 -22.14 21.33 -48.57
N VAL A 16 -22.54 20.08 -48.28
CA VAL A 16 -23.34 19.74 -47.09
C VAL A 16 -22.43 19.22 -45.97
N SER A 17 -21.34 19.92 -45.70
CA SER A 17 -20.64 19.82 -44.40
C SER A 17 -21.31 20.78 -43.43
N GLY A 18 -22.62 20.61 -43.23
CA GLY A 18 -23.31 21.29 -42.14
C GLY A 18 -22.60 20.88 -40.86
N LYS A 19 -22.03 21.85 -40.15
CA LYS A 19 -21.71 21.67 -38.72
C LYS A 19 -23.03 21.48 -37.98
N LEU A 20 -23.61 20.28 -38.09
CA LEU A 20 -24.57 19.75 -37.13
C LEU A 20 -23.78 19.49 -35.85
N GLY A 21 -23.42 20.57 -35.17
CA GLY A 21 -23.23 20.53 -33.73
C GLY A 21 -24.60 20.26 -33.15
N ALA A 22 -25.04 19.01 -33.15
CA ALA A 22 -26.06 18.56 -32.22
C ALA A 22 -25.43 18.69 -30.82
N GLN A 23 -25.37 19.92 -30.30
CA GLN A 23 -25.23 20.11 -28.87
C GLN A 23 -26.44 19.44 -28.27
N VAL A 24 -26.21 18.25 -27.70
CA VAL A 24 -27.22 17.54 -26.94
C VAL A 24 -27.68 18.53 -25.86
N LYS A 25 -28.87 19.10 -26.06
CA LYS A 25 -29.42 20.10 -25.16
C LYS A 25 -29.56 19.42 -23.80
N SER A 26 -28.93 19.97 -22.77
CA SER A 26 -29.02 19.44 -21.41
C SER A 26 -30.50 19.25 -21.05
N PRO A 27 -30.91 18.11 -20.48
CA PRO A 27 -32.26 17.93 -19.98
C PRO A 27 -32.56 18.82 -18.78
N PHE A 28 -31.55 19.48 -18.21
CA PHE A 28 -31.64 20.36 -17.06
C PHE A 28 -31.64 21.82 -17.50
N SER A 29 -32.69 22.57 -17.15
CA SER A 29 -32.88 23.95 -17.61
C SER A 29 -32.23 25.02 -16.73
N GLY A 30 -31.78 24.67 -15.52
CA GLY A 30 -31.31 25.62 -14.51
C GLY A 30 -32.40 26.15 -13.57
N ASP A 31 -33.67 25.88 -13.88
CA ASP A 31 -34.83 26.38 -13.11
C ASP A 31 -35.12 25.46 -11.91
N PHE A 32 -35.06 26.01 -10.70
CA PHE A 32 -35.31 25.27 -9.46
C PHE A 32 -36.70 24.64 -9.38
N THR A 33 -37.70 25.27 -10.00
CA THR A 33 -39.09 24.80 -9.97
C THR A 33 -39.31 23.60 -10.90
N LYS A 34 -38.52 23.50 -11.98
CA LYS A 34 -38.61 22.42 -12.97
C LYS A 34 -37.70 21.24 -12.65
N PHE A 35 -36.64 21.48 -11.87
CA PHE A 35 -35.59 20.51 -11.58
C PHE A 35 -36.11 19.16 -11.07
N ARG A 36 -37.14 19.14 -10.19
CA ARG A 36 -37.77 17.89 -9.71
C ARG A 36 -38.25 17.02 -10.87
N THR A 37 -39.01 17.61 -11.78
CA THR A 37 -39.59 16.90 -12.93
C THR A 37 -38.49 16.47 -13.89
N GLU A 38 -37.56 17.38 -14.20
CA GLU A 38 -36.41 17.11 -15.09
C GLU A 38 -35.55 15.95 -14.59
N LEU A 39 -35.18 15.95 -13.30
CA LEU A 39 -34.40 14.87 -12.70
C LEU A 39 -35.16 13.55 -12.69
N THR A 40 -36.45 13.57 -12.35
CA THR A 40 -37.28 12.35 -12.33
C THR A 40 -37.38 11.74 -13.73
N THR A 41 -37.63 12.56 -14.76
CA THR A 41 -37.68 12.11 -16.16
C THR A 41 -36.32 11.59 -16.63
N PHE A 42 -35.22 12.28 -16.29
CA PHE A 42 -33.88 11.85 -16.65
C PHE A 42 -33.50 10.50 -16.01
N MET A 43 -33.85 10.30 -14.74
CA MET A 43 -33.56 9.05 -14.03
C MET A 43 -34.34 7.85 -14.61
N GLY A 44 -35.50 8.12 -15.21
CA GLY A 44 -36.30 7.14 -15.93
C GLY A 44 -37.09 6.18 -15.03
N PRO A 45 -37.97 5.34 -15.61
CA PRO A 45 -38.87 4.48 -14.85
C PRO A 45 -38.23 3.19 -14.29
N ASN A 46 -37.08 2.79 -14.83
CA ASN A 46 -36.45 1.48 -14.59
C ASN A 46 -35.55 1.44 -13.34
N LEU A 47 -35.88 2.23 -12.32
CA LEU A 47 -35.18 2.20 -11.03
C LEU A 47 -35.70 1.03 -10.17
N ASN A 48 -34.79 0.37 -9.45
CA ASN A 48 -35.18 -0.56 -8.39
C ASN A 48 -35.74 0.19 -7.16
N ASP A 49 -36.27 -0.54 -6.19
CA ASP A 49 -36.94 0.09 -5.03
C ASP A 49 -35.99 0.95 -4.18
N GLU A 50 -34.73 0.52 -4.00
CA GLU A 50 -33.72 1.29 -3.27
C GLU A 50 -33.36 2.61 -3.96
N GLN A 51 -33.21 2.58 -5.29
CA GLN A 51 -32.92 3.75 -6.12
C GLN A 51 -34.11 4.72 -6.14
N LYS A 52 -35.34 4.21 -6.23
CA LYS A 52 -36.57 5.02 -6.11
C LYS A 52 -36.65 5.71 -4.76
N ASN A 53 -36.38 4.98 -3.67
CA ASN A 53 -36.38 5.52 -2.32
C ASN A 53 -35.32 6.62 -2.15
N SER A 54 -34.12 6.40 -2.70
CA SER A 54 -33.02 7.37 -2.66
C SER A 54 -33.38 8.65 -3.43
N LEU A 55 -33.94 8.52 -4.63
CA LEU A 55 -34.42 9.65 -5.44
C LEU A 55 -35.52 10.42 -4.70
N GLN A 56 -36.53 9.72 -4.18
CA GLN A 56 -37.63 10.38 -3.48
C GLN A 56 -37.16 11.10 -2.20
N SER A 57 -36.26 10.49 -1.42
CA SER A 57 -35.66 11.13 -0.24
C SER A 57 -34.95 12.43 -0.62
N PHE A 58 -34.20 12.41 -1.72
CA PHE A 58 -33.52 13.60 -2.23
C PHE A 58 -34.50 14.68 -2.67
N LEU A 59 -35.54 14.32 -3.43
CA LEU A 59 -36.54 15.28 -3.91
C LEU A 59 -37.32 15.91 -2.76
N THR A 60 -37.69 15.14 -1.72
CA THR A 60 -38.31 15.69 -0.51
C THR A 60 -37.38 16.69 0.20
N LYS A 61 -36.09 16.37 0.30
CA LYS A 61 -35.09 17.30 0.87
C LYS A 61 -34.90 18.54 -0.02
N TRP A 62 -34.93 18.37 -1.34
CA TRP A 62 -34.82 19.45 -2.32
C TRP A 62 -35.97 20.46 -2.19
N ASP A 63 -37.20 19.98 -2.04
CA ASP A 63 -38.40 20.81 -1.90
C ASP A 63 -38.49 21.49 -0.52
N SER A 64 -37.69 21.02 0.46
CA SER A 64 -37.60 21.59 1.81
C SER A 64 -36.54 22.71 1.92
N THR A 65 -36.35 23.21 3.15
CA THR A 65 -35.28 24.16 3.51
C THR A 65 -33.92 23.49 3.78
N SER A 66 -33.75 22.21 3.44
CA SER A 66 -32.53 21.45 3.76
C SER A 66 -31.30 21.89 2.97
N TYR A 67 -31.49 22.54 1.81
CA TYR A 67 -30.41 23.07 0.98
C TYR A 67 -30.46 24.59 0.90
N LYS A 68 -29.31 25.25 1.03
CA LYS A 68 -29.17 26.68 0.74
C LYS A 68 -29.33 26.94 -0.76
N GLN A 69 -29.75 28.14 -1.12
CA GLN A 69 -29.95 28.52 -2.53
C GLN A 69 -28.66 28.40 -3.36
N GLU A 70 -27.52 28.75 -2.78
CA GLU A 70 -26.21 28.60 -3.41
C GLU A 70 -25.87 27.13 -3.67
N ASP A 71 -26.12 26.25 -2.70
CA ASP A 71 -25.90 24.80 -2.85
C ASP A 71 -26.83 24.22 -3.93
N LYS A 72 -28.10 24.64 -3.98
CA LYS A 72 -29.03 24.25 -5.05
C LYS A 72 -28.51 24.63 -6.43
N THR A 73 -28.00 25.85 -6.58
CA THR A 73 -27.39 26.33 -7.84
C THR A 73 -26.23 25.42 -8.26
N ARG A 74 -25.31 25.14 -7.33
CA ARG A 74 -24.14 24.28 -7.58
C ARG A 74 -24.52 22.84 -7.91
N ILE A 75 -25.53 22.28 -7.24
CA ILE A 75 -26.02 20.92 -7.51
C ILE A 75 -26.52 20.81 -8.95
N ILE A 76 -27.27 21.79 -9.45
CA ILE A 76 -27.78 21.78 -10.83
C ILE A 76 -26.66 21.94 -11.85
N ASP A 77 -25.69 22.81 -11.57
CA ASP A 77 -24.51 23.00 -12.42
C ASP A 77 -23.70 21.70 -12.50
N ILE A 78 -23.36 21.10 -11.36
CA ILE A 78 -22.68 19.80 -11.31
C ILE A 78 -23.47 18.74 -12.09
N ILE A 79 -24.77 18.62 -11.90
CA ILE A 79 -25.60 17.68 -12.65
C ILE A 79 -25.51 17.91 -14.16
N SER A 80 -25.52 19.15 -14.60
CA SER A 80 -25.37 19.50 -16.02
C SER A 80 -23.97 19.14 -16.53
N GLN A 81 -22.94 19.34 -15.72
CA GLN A 81 -21.56 18.95 -16.02
C GLN A 81 -21.40 17.42 -16.08
N LEU A 82 -21.96 16.66 -15.13
CA LEU A 82 -21.98 15.19 -15.12
C LEU A 82 -22.69 14.65 -16.37
N TYR A 83 -23.80 15.27 -16.77
CA TYR A 83 -24.48 14.95 -18.03
C TYR A 83 -23.59 15.22 -19.25
N GLY A 84 -22.90 16.36 -19.29
CA GLY A 84 -21.91 16.68 -20.32
C GLY A 84 -20.74 15.70 -20.39
N ARG A 85 -20.46 14.98 -19.29
CA ARG A 85 -19.48 13.88 -19.20
C ARG A 85 -20.08 12.51 -19.55
N PHE A 86 -21.29 12.48 -20.11
CA PHE A 86 -22.04 11.27 -20.48
C PHE A 86 -22.25 10.29 -19.32
N MET A 87 -22.32 10.80 -18.09
CA MET A 87 -22.61 9.99 -16.90
C MET A 87 -24.08 9.54 -16.92
N ARG A 88 -24.32 8.28 -16.57
CA ARG A 88 -25.64 7.64 -16.72
C ARG A 88 -26.51 7.83 -15.47
N PRO A 89 -27.85 7.71 -15.58
CA PRO A 89 -28.75 7.69 -14.42
C PRO A 89 -28.30 6.72 -13.32
N VAL A 90 -27.97 5.48 -13.72
CA VAL A 90 -27.44 4.43 -12.84
C VAL A 90 -26.13 3.90 -13.44
N PRO A 91 -25.05 3.78 -12.64
CA PRO A 91 -24.98 4.07 -11.21
C PRO A 91 -24.71 5.54 -10.87
N ASN A 92 -24.29 6.37 -11.82
CA ASN A 92 -23.59 7.62 -11.51
C ASN A 92 -24.43 8.69 -10.81
N PHE A 93 -25.55 9.09 -11.41
CA PHE A 93 -26.42 10.09 -10.81
C PHE A 93 -27.04 9.57 -9.51
N ASN A 94 -27.40 8.28 -9.47
CA ASN A 94 -27.85 7.64 -8.24
C ASN A 94 -26.81 7.75 -7.11
N ASN A 95 -25.53 7.49 -7.38
CA ASN A 95 -24.45 7.63 -6.39
C ASN A 95 -24.33 9.07 -5.87
N PHE A 96 -24.45 10.06 -6.76
CA PHE A 96 -24.46 11.47 -6.39
C PHE A 96 -25.64 11.82 -5.48
N ILE A 97 -26.85 11.39 -5.85
CA ILE A 97 -28.08 11.59 -5.07
C ILE A 97 -27.98 10.94 -3.69
N VAL A 98 -27.53 9.69 -3.62
CA VAL A 98 -27.33 8.96 -2.35
C VAL A 98 -26.33 9.69 -1.47
N THR A 99 -25.25 10.21 -2.05
CA THR A 99 -24.22 10.96 -1.32
C THR A 99 -24.75 12.28 -0.76
N LEU A 100 -25.51 13.04 -1.56
CA LEU A 100 -26.17 14.27 -1.09
C LEU A 100 -27.15 14.00 0.05
N ASN A 101 -27.93 12.92 -0.04
CA ASN A 101 -28.81 12.50 1.04
C ASN A 101 -28.06 12.28 2.35
N LYS A 102 -26.94 11.54 2.30
CA LYS A 102 -26.07 11.30 3.47
C LYS A 102 -25.54 12.60 4.06
N PHE A 103 -25.14 13.56 3.23
CA PHE A 103 -24.58 14.84 3.71
C PHE A 103 -25.63 15.70 4.40
N VAL A 104 -26.84 15.77 3.85
CA VAL A 104 -27.96 16.49 4.48
C VAL A 104 -28.38 15.84 5.79
N ASP A 105 -28.28 14.51 5.92
CA ASP A 105 -28.64 13.80 7.15
C ASP A 105 -27.57 13.93 8.23
N TRP A 106 -26.29 14.03 7.84
CA TRP A 106 -25.18 14.11 8.77
C TRP A 106 -25.14 15.42 9.58
N LYS A 107 -25.52 16.56 8.98
CA LYS A 107 -25.72 17.89 9.64
C LYS A 107 -24.61 18.38 10.59
N THR A 108 -23.41 17.82 10.57
CA THR A 108 -22.44 18.04 11.66
C THR A 108 -21.55 19.26 11.42
N GLU A 109 -21.22 19.61 10.17
CA GLU A 109 -20.30 20.71 9.86
C GLU A 109 -20.92 21.77 8.93
N PRO A 110 -21.14 23.01 9.42
CA PRO A 110 -21.61 24.12 8.60
C PRO A 110 -20.64 24.41 7.44
N GLY A 111 -21.15 24.49 6.22
CA GLY A 111 -20.34 24.81 5.03
C GLY A 111 -19.58 23.63 4.42
N PHE A 112 -19.62 22.44 5.05
CA PHE A 112 -19.06 21.21 4.48
C PHE A 112 -19.60 20.94 3.07
N LEU A 113 -20.93 20.94 2.92
CA LEU A 113 -21.58 20.65 1.64
C LEU A 113 -21.13 21.62 0.54
N THR A 114 -21.14 22.92 0.84
CA THR A 114 -20.72 23.97 -0.11
C THR A 114 -19.26 23.77 -0.54
N SER A 115 -18.39 23.46 0.42
CA SER A 115 -16.97 23.20 0.17
C SER A 115 -16.76 21.96 -0.71
N TRP A 116 -17.46 20.87 -0.38
CA TRP A 116 -17.40 19.64 -1.17
C TRP A 116 -17.96 19.80 -2.59
N LEU A 117 -19.09 20.51 -2.74
CA LEU A 117 -19.67 20.82 -4.06
C LEU A 117 -18.72 21.66 -4.92
N THR A 118 -17.98 22.58 -4.30
CA THR A 118 -16.98 23.39 -5.01
C THR A 118 -15.85 22.52 -5.55
N GLY A 119 -15.20 21.72 -4.70
CA GLY A 119 -14.16 20.79 -5.15
C GLY A 119 -14.66 19.74 -6.15
N LEU A 120 -15.90 19.24 -6.00
CA LEU A 120 -16.47 18.32 -6.99
C LEU A 120 -16.63 18.98 -8.36
N SER A 121 -17.12 20.23 -8.42
CA SER A 121 -17.28 20.92 -9.70
C SER A 121 -15.94 21.13 -10.41
N GLU A 122 -14.87 21.44 -9.67
CA GLU A 122 -13.51 21.55 -10.22
C GLU A 122 -13.03 20.23 -10.84
N ILE A 123 -13.24 19.10 -10.16
CA ILE A 123 -12.88 17.77 -10.65
C ILE A 123 -13.69 17.38 -11.89
N VAL A 124 -15.01 17.65 -11.89
CA VAL A 124 -15.90 17.29 -13.02
C VAL A 124 -15.58 18.12 -14.26
N PHE A 125 -15.23 19.40 -14.09
CA PHE A 125 -14.88 20.30 -15.19
C PHE A 125 -13.57 19.89 -15.87
N ASP A 126 -12.58 19.40 -15.12
CA ASP A 126 -11.27 19.04 -15.66
C ASP A 126 -11.33 17.73 -16.50
N PRO A 127 -11.02 17.78 -17.82
CA PRO A 127 -11.07 16.60 -18.70
C PRO A 127 -10.06 15.50 -18.35
N ARG A 128 -9.06 15.78 -17.53
CA ARG A 128 -8.04 14.81 -17.11
C ARG A 128 -8.58 13.75 -16.15
N TYR A 129 -9.70 14.01 -15.46
CA TYR A 129 -10.32 13.06 -14.55
C TYR A 129 -11.27 12.09 -15.28
N PRO A 130 -11.00 10.78 -15.32
CA PRO A 130 -11.93 9.81 -15.86
C PRO A 130 -13.25 9.80 -15.08
N THR A 131 -14.36 9.52 -15.77
CA THR A 131 -15.70 9.39 -15.18
C THR A 131 -15.74 8.45 -13.98
N GLU A 132 -14.97 7.36 -14.01
CA GLU A 132 -14.87 6.42 -12.90
C GLU A 132 -14.26 7.05 -11.63
N ASN A 133 -13.27 7.93 -11.78
CA ASN A 133 -12.63 8.60 -10.66
C ASN A 133 -13.59 9.61 -10.01
N ILE A 134 -14.37 10.33 -10.82
CA ILE A 134 -15.43 11.25 -10.35
C ILE A 134 -16.47 10.46 -9.54
N ASP A 135 -17.00 9.38 -10.11
CA ASP A 135 -18.00 8.54 -9.45
C ASP A 135 -17.45 7.94 -8.14
N ARG A 136 -16.19 7.52 -8.14
CA ARG A 136 -15.51 6.99 -6.96
C ARG A 136 -15.28 8.05 -5.89
N TYR A 137 -14.89 9.27 -6.27
CA TYR A 137 -14.78 10.40 -5.35
C TYR A 137 -16.12 10.67 -4.65
N ILE A 138 -17.22 10.70 -5.42
CA ILE A 138 -18.58 10.88 -4.89
C ILE A 138 -18.91 9.78 -3.88
N ARG A 139 -18.76 8.50 -4.26
CA ARG A 139 -19.08 7.37 -3.34
C ARG A 139 -18.20 7.38 -2.09
N ASN A 140 -16.89 7.53 -2.24
CA ASN A 140 -15.95 7.43 -1.12
C ASN A 140 -16.13 8.57 -0.12
N THR A 141 -16.43 9.80 -0.56
CA THR A 141 -16.74 10.90 0.35
C THR A 141 -18.04 10.67 1.12
N GLY A 142 -19.05 10.03 0.50
CA GLY A 142 -20.23 9.51 1.21
C GLY A 142 -19.87 8.49 2.30
N LEU A 143 -18.93 7.58 2.04
CA LEU A 143 -18.47 6.56 2.98
C LEU A 143 -17.56 7.11 4.10
N MET A 144 -16.83 8.21 3.85
CA MET A 144 -16.04 8.89 4.88
C MET A 144 -16.92 9.35 6.03
N ILE A 145 -18.08 9.91 5.69
CA ILE A 145 -18.99 10.49 6.67
C ILE A 145 -19.79 9.42 7.42
N THR A 146 -20.22 8.37 6.72
CA THR A 146 -21.06 7.33 7.33
C THR A 146 -20.25 6.26 8.07
N ASP A 147 -19.12 5.86 7.51
CA ASP A 147 -18.42 4.64 7.92
C ASP A 147 -16.94 4.86 8.29
N ASN A 148 -16.46 6.11 8.24
CA ASN A 148 -15.05 6.48 8.30
C ASN A 148 -14.18 5.74 7.28
N VAL A 149 -14.74 5.40 6.12
CA VAL A 149 -14.01 4.76 5.03
C VAL A 149 -13.51 5.83 4.08
N ILE A 150 -12.18 6.02 4.05
CA ILE A 150 -11.54 7.06 3.24
C ILE A 150 -11.34 6.62 1.80
N SER A 151 -11.26 5.32 1.54
CA SER A 151 -11.11 4.79 0.19
C SER A 151 -11.72 3.41 0.07
N GLU A 152 -12.50 3.20 -0.99
CA GLU A 152 -12.92 1.88 -1.43
C GLU A 152 -12.63 1.73 -2.94
N VAL A 153 -11.83 0.72 -3.29
CA VAL A 153 -11.39 0.44 -4.66
C VAL A 153 -11.24 -1.07 -4.85
N SER A 154 -11.89 -1.66 -5.85
CA SER A 154 -11.70 -3.07 -6.24
C SER A 154 -11.83 -4.07 -5.08
N GLY A 155 -12.78 -3.86 -4.17
CA GLY A 155 -13.00 -4.72 -2.99
C GLY A 155 -12.03 -4.51 -1.82
N MET A 156 -11.09 -3.56 -1.96
CA MET A 156 -10.24 -3.10 -0.88
C MET A 156 -10.83 -1.85 -0.22
N ARG A 157 -10.68 -1.75 1.10
CA ARG A 157 -11.23 -0.67 1.91
C ARG A 157 -10.21 -0.12 2.89
N TRP A 158 -9.90 1.16 2.80
CA TRP A 158 -9.14 1.90 3.80
C TRP A 158 -10.11 2.59 4.76
N LYS A 159 -10.07 2.21 6.04
CA LYS A 159 -10.96 2.69 7.11
C LYS A 159 -10.18 3.31 8.25
N VAL A 160 -10.68 4.42 8.76
CA VAL A 160 -10.16 5.11 9.94
C VAL A 160 -10.99 4.70 11.16
N LYS A 161 -10.33 4.29 12.23
CA LYS A 161 -10.93 3.88 13.50
C LYS A 161 -10.51 4.83 14.62
N ASN A 162 -11.27 4.81 15.71
CA ASN A 162 -10.96 5.47 16.98
C ASN A 162 -10.93 7.02 16.94
N THR A 163 -11.29 7.64 15.82
CA THR A 163 -11.42 9.09 15.70
C THR A 163 -12.56 9.46 14.75
N LYS A 164 -13.01 10.71 14.83
CA LYS A 164 -13.89 11.31 13.82
C LYS A 164 -13.04 12.03 12.79
N LEU A 165 -13.45 11.98 11.53
CA LEU A 165 -12.81 12.75 10.47
C LEU A 165 -13.25 14.22 10.57
N THR A 166 -12.30 15.14 10.40
CA THR A 166 -12.57 16.57 10.23
C THR A 166 -12.30 16.94 8.79
N PHE A 167 -13.17 17.73 8.17
CA PHE A 167 -13.01 18.07 6.76
C PHE A 167 -12.66 19.54 6.59
N LEU A 168 -11.77 19.83 5.63
CA LEU A 168 -11.41 21.18 5.26
C LEU A 168 -11.36 21.31 3.75
N HIS A 169 -11.56 22.54 3.28
CA HIS A 169 -11.31 22.92 1.90
C HIS A 169 -10.54 24.23 1.91
N ASP A 170 -9.30 24.19 1.44
CA ASP A 170 -8.51 25.38 1.12
C ASP A 170 -8.50 25.55 -0.40
N THR A 171 -7.48 25.00 -1.06
CA THR A 171 -7.40 24.80 -2.51
C THR A 171 -8.04 23.50 -2.93
N VAL A 172 -8.00 22.47 -2.07
CA VAL A 172 -8.57 21.15 -2.36
C VAL A 172 -9.34 20.62 -1.15
N PHE A 173 -10.35 19.79 -1.40
CA PHE A 173 -11.07 19.07 -0.35
C PHE A 173 -10.17 18.01 0.30
N LYS A 174 -10.08 18.02 1.64
CA LYS A 174 -9.25 17.09 2.40
C LYS A 174 -9.87 16.69 3.73
N ALA A 175 -9.54 15.48 4.18
CA ALA A 175 -9.93 14.96 5.50
C ALA A 175 -8.71 14.91 6.43
N ILE A 176 -8.81 15.54 7.59
CA ILE A 176 -7.81 15.50 8.66
C ILE A 176 -8.09 14.30 9.56
N ILE A 177 -7.04 13.54 9.83
CA ILE A 177 -7.04 12.36 10.70
C ILE A 177 -6.06 12.62 11.83
N ASN A 178 -6.51 12.51 13.08
CA ASN A 178 -5.67 12.68 14.26
C ASN A 178 -5.82 11.49 15.21
N ASP A 179 -4.68 10.94 15.64
CA ASP A 179 -4.56 9.91 16.68
C ASP A 179 -5.49 8.71 16.44
N ALA A 180 -5.43 8.18 15.22
CA ALA A 180 -6.34 7.13 14.76
C ALA A 180 -5.65 5.79 14.55
N THR A 181 -6.43 4.79 14.17
CA THR A 181 -5.91 3.58 13.50
C THR A 181 -6.40 3.58 12.06
N LEU A 182 -5.47 3.55 11.10
CA LEU A 182 -5.78 3.41 9.69
C LEU A 182 -5.63 1.94 9.29
N THR A 183 -6.73 1.32 8.89
CA THR A 183 -6.78 -0.10 8.54
C THR A 183 -7.09 -0.26 7.05
N CYS A 184 -6.25 -1.02 6.34
CA CYS A 184 -6.53 -1.50 5.00
C CYS A 184 -7.11 -2.92 5.09
N TYR A 185 -8.36 -3.09 4.67
CA TYR A 185 -9.01 -4.38 4.50
C TYR A 185 -8.91 -4.81 3.03
N SER A 186 -8.46 -6.04 2.80
CA SER A 186 -8.45 -6.63 1.46
C SER A 186 -8.68 -8.14 1.55
N GLN A 187 -9.62 -8.66 0.76
CA GLN A 187 -10.03 -10.06 0.76
C GLN A 187 -10.43 -10.55 2.17
N LYS A 188 -9.58 -11.34 2.82
CA LYS A 188 -9.81 -11.95 4.15
C LYS A 188 -8.82 -11.47 5.21
N ASP A 189 -8.04 -10.44 4.93
CA ASP A 189 -6.99 -9.95 5.82
C ASP A 189 -7.00 -8.42 5.94
N SER A 190 -6.19 -7.89 6.85
CA SER A 190 -5.98 -6.47 7.05
C SER A 190 -4.56 -6.12 7.45
N THR A 191 -4.12 -4.91 7.10
CA THR A 191 -2.96 -4.27 7.75
C THR A 191 -3.41 -3.00 8.46
N GLU A 192 -2.73 -2.66 9.55
CA GLU A 192 -3.05 -1.54 10.42
C GLU A 192 -1.83 -0.65 10.64
N ILE A 193 -2.08 0.66 10.66
CA ILE A 193 -1.15 1.69 11.11
C ILE A 193 -1.79 2.36 12.32
N TYR A 194 -1.17 2.18 13.48
CA TYR A 194 -1.65 2.71 14.76
C TYR A 194 -1.16 4.14 14.98
N ASN A 195 -1.85 4.86 15.88
CA ASN A 195 -1.54 6.21 16.31
C ASN A 195 -1.22 7.16 15.14
N VAL A 196 -1.97 7.00 14.05
CA VAL A 196 -1.71 7.72 12.82
C VAL A 196 -2.35 9.11 12.87
N SER A 197 -1.59 10.10 12.43
CA SER A 197 -2.12 11.42 12.12
C SER A 197 -1.67 11.85 10.73
N GLY A 198 -2.48 12.66 10.06
CA GLY A 198 -2.18 13.13 8.72
C GLY A 198 -3.40 13.69 7.99
N VAL A 199 -3.24 13.87 6.69
CA VAL A 199 -4.25 14.44 5.81
C VAL A 199 -4.51 13.49 4.66
N TYR A 200 -5.78 13.16 4.43
CA TYR A 200 -6.23 12.41 3.27
C TYR A 200 -6.79 13.34 2.20
N TYR A 201 -6.35 13.14 0.95
CA TYR A 201 -6.81 13.84 -0.24
C TYR A 201 -7.60 12.85 -1.12
N PRO A 202 -8.95 12.92 -1.11
CA PRO A 202 -9.79 11.97 -1.85
C PRO A 202 -9.62 12.05 -3.37
N GLU A 203 -9.38 13.24 -3.91
CA GLU A 203 -9.16 13.49 -5.33
C GLU A 203 -7.98 12.67 -5.87
N PHE A 204 -6.88 12.63 -5.12
CA PHE A 204 -5.66 11.92 -5.50
C PHE A 204 -5.60 10.49 -4.95
N GLN A 205 -6.52 10.13 -4.04
CA GLN A 205 -6.49 8.87 -3.28
C GLN A 205 -5.21 8.72 -2.45
N GLN A 206 -4.83 9.80 -1.78
CA GLN A 206 -3.54 9.93 -1.12
C GLN A 206 -3.69 10.25 0.36
N PHE A 207 -3.09 9.43 1.22
CA PHE A 207 -2.92 9.76 2.63
C PHE A 207 -1.49 10.22 2.90
N HIS A 208 -1.36 11.44 3.43
CA HIS A 208 -0.09 12.06 3.81
C HIS A 208 0.00 12.06 5.33
N GLY A 209 0.75 11.10 5.88
CA GLY A 209 0.90 10.88 7.31
C GLY A 209 2.04 11.68 7.91
N THR A 210 1.84 12.25 9.10
CA THR A 210 2.88 12.93 9.87
C THR A 210 3.49 12.03 10.94
N LYS A 211 2.70 11.10 11.48
CA LYS A 211 3.13 10.07 12.43
C LYS A 211 2.31 8.80 12.24
N GLY A 212 2.85 7.66 12.65
CA GLY A 212 2.15 6.37 12.69
C GLY A 212 3.06 5.26 13.22
N ILE A 213 2.48 4.12 13.57
CA ILE A 213 3.23 2.96 14.09
C ILE A 213 2.76 1.70 13.37
N VAL A 214 3.70 0.91 12.86
CA VAL A 214 3.48 -0.43 12.30
C VAL A 214 4.10 -1.47 13.21
N THR A 215 3.40 -2.58 13.45
CA THR A 215 3.80 -3.61 14.43
C THR A 215 3.97 -4.97 13.78
N TRP A 216 4.76 -5.86 14.40
CA TRP A 216 5.00 -7.21 13.90
C TRP A 216 4.11 -8.31 14.53
N GLU A 217 2.97 -7.96 15.15
CA GLU A 217 2.06 -8.92 15.80
C GLU A 217 1.51 -10.01 14.86
N LYS A 218 1.38 -9.69 13.56
CA LYS A 218 1.00 -10.64 12.51
C LYS A 218 2.08 -11.68 12.20
N ALA A 219 3.34 -11.32 12.46
CA ALA A 219 4.49 -12.22 12.40
C ALA A 219 4.80 -12.89 13.74
N GLY A 220 3.99 -12.66 14.78
CA GLY A 220 4.10 -13.32 16.08
C GLY A 220 5.00 -12.62 17.10
N PHE A 221 5.45 -11.39 16.83
CA PHE A 221 6.23 -10.61 17.79
C PHE A 221 5.35 -9.72 18.67
N PRO A 222 5.68 -9.54 19.96
CA PRO A 222 4.99 -8.57 20.81
C PRO A 222 5.14 -7.14 20.29
N ARG A 223 4.07 -6.35 20.41
CA ARG A 223 4.00 -4.96 19.93
C ARG A 223 5.08 -4.05 20.51
N ASP A 224 5.45 -4.27 21.77
CA ASP A 224 6.44 -3.47 22.48
C ASP A 224 7.88 -3.94 22.24
N GLU A 225 8.08 -5.08 21.59
CA GLU A 225 9.41 -5.62 21.24
C GLU A 225 9.82 -5.31 19.80
N VAL A 226 8.86 -5.35 18.87
CA VAL A 226 9.10 -5.14 17.43
C VAL A 226 8.04 -4.25 16.80
N PHE A 227 8.44 -3.01 16.49
CA PHE A 227 7.59 -2.01 15.85
C PHE A 227 8.42 -0.97 15.09
N ALA A 228 7.82 -0.35 14.08
CA ALA A 228 8.40 0.75 13.33
C ALA A 228 7.58 2.03 13.49
N GLU A 229 8.25 3.12 13.87
CA GLU A 229 7.68 4.46 13.89
C GLU A 229 7.84 5.11 12.53
N LEU A 230 6.76 5.73 12.05
CA LEU A 230 6.68 6.39 10.76
C LEU A 230 6.69 7.89 10.98
N SER A 231 7.47 8.62 10.18
CA SER A 231 7.43 10.07 10.12
C SER A 231 7.32 10.51 8.66
N ARG A 232 6.48 11.52 8.39
CA ARG A 232 6.28 12.12 7.05
C ARG A 232 6.24 11.10 5.91
N PHE A 233 5.15 10.34 5.82
CA PHE A 233 4.99 9.28 4.84
C PHE A 233 3.77 9.49 3.96
N TYR A 234 3.72 8.75 2.87
CA TYR A 234 2.63 8.81 1.90
C TYR A 234 2.10 7.42 1.58
N ILE A 235 0.78 7.28 1.53
CA ILE A 235 0.09 6.05 1.14
C ILE A 235 -0.83 6.33 -0.03
N ASN A 236 -0.65 5.58 -1.11
CA ASN A 236 -1.64 5.49 -2.17
C ASN A 236 -2.75 4.53 -1.74
N THR A 237 -3.92 5.06 -1.38
CA THR A 237 -5.05 4.24 -0.90
C THR A 237 -5.76 3.48 -2.02
N SER A 238 -5.30 3.59 -3.28
CA SER A 238 -5.72 2.72 -4.38
C SER A 238 -4.98 1.39 -4.40
N LYS A 239 -3.97 1.20 -3.55
CA LYS A 239 -3.18 -0.03 -3.42
C LYS A 239 -3.38 -0.68 -2.05
N ASN A 240 -3.18 -2.00 -1.99
CA ASN A 240 -3.20 -2.79 -0.75
C ASN A 240 -1.82 -2.88 -0.08
N SER A 241 -0.85 -2.12 -0.58
CA SER A 241 0.50 -2.03 -0.08
C SER A 241 0.92 -0.58 0.10
N PHE A 242 1.87 -0.38 1.00
CA PHE A 242 2.54 0.90 1.17
C PHE A 242 4.01 0.69 1.49
N THR A 243 4.81 1.71 1.17
CA THR A 243 6.24 1.74 1.43
C THR A 243 6.57 3.07 2.09
N VAL A 244 7.36 3.03 3.14
CA VAL A 244 7.86 4.20 3.86
C VAL A 244 9.38 4.11 3.84
N ASP A 245 10.02 5.08 3.19
CA ASP A 245 11.49 5.15 3.09
C ASP A 245 12.13 5.50 4.44
N SER A 246 11.49 6.36 5.23
CA SER A 246 12.04 6.85 6.48
C SER A 246 11.24 6.30 7.67
N ALA A 247 11.42 5.01 7.96
CA ALA A 247 10.86 4.36 9.14
C ALA A 247 11.95 4.02 10.17
N LEU A 248 11.61 4.17 11.45
CA LEU A 248 12.50 3.90 12.58
C LEU A 248 12.06 2.60 13.28
N LEU A 249 12.80 1.51 13.06
CA LEU A 249 12.50 0.19 13.60
C LEU A 249 13.13 0.01 14.99
N THR A 250 12.30 -0.36 15.96
CA THR A 250 12.73 -0.98 17.21
C THR A 250 12.62 -2.50 17.06
N HIS A 251 13.72 -3.22 17.28
CA HIS A 251 13.72 -4.69 17.36
C HIS A 251 14.65 -5.13 18.49
N LYS A 252 14.09 -5.35 19.69
CA LYS A 252 14.87 -5.56 20.93
C LYS A 252 15.84 -6.74 20.89
N THR A 253 15.57 -7.75 20.07
CA THR A 253 16.47 -8.91 19.87
C THR A 253 17.78 -8.55 19.16
N TYR A 254 17.75 -7.70 18.15
CA TYR A 254 18.92 -7.43 17.28
C TYR A 254 19.56 -6.07 17.53
N PHE A 255 18.80 -5.10 18.05
CA PHE A 255 19.28 -3.73 18.20
C PHE A 255 19.07 -3.18 19.61
N LYS A 256 20.10 -2.52 20.14
CA LYS A 256 20.05 -1.80 21.42
C LYS A 256 19.35 -0.44 21.29
N ALA A 257 19.33 0.13 20.08
CA ALA A 257 18.69 1.39 19.76
C ALA A 257 17.91 1.25 18.44
N PRO A 258 16.87 2.07 18.21
CA PRO A 258 16.10 1.99 16.96
C PRO A 258 16.94 2.32 15.72
N VAL A 259 16.60 1.70 14.59
CA VAL A 259 17.37 1.74 13.33
C VAL A 259 16.51 2.28 12.18
N MET A 260 17.09 3.16 11.36
CA MET A 260 16.42 3.68 10.16
C MET A 260 16.47 2.71 8.99
N GLY A 261 15.38 2.69 8.20
CA GLY A 261 15.30 1.84 7.02
C GLY A 261 13.98 1.97 6.27
N LEU A 262 13.91 1.19 5.18
CA LEU A 262 12.77 1.10 4.29
C LEU A 262 11.77 0.08 4.82
N LEU A 263 10.60 0.55 5.24
CA LEU A 263 9.47 -0.30 5.60
C LEU A 263 8.58 -0.54 4.37
N THR A 264 8.19 -1.78 4.13
CA THR A 264 7.10 -2.10 3.19
C THR A 264 6.09 -2.99 3.89
N ASP A 265 4.81 -2.69 3.69
CA ASP A 265 3.75 -3.56 4.15
C ASP A 265 2.68 -3.80 3.08
N GLN A 266 2.01 -4.93 3.15
CA GLN A 266 0.96 -5.34 2.23
C GLN A 266 -0.09 -6.20 2.94
N THR A 267 -1.35 -5.98 2.58
CA THR A 267 -2.44 -6.90 2.94
C THR A 267 -2.35 -8.15 2.08
N ILE A 268 -1.86 -9.26 2.64
CA ILE A 268 -1.81 -10.57 2.01
C ILE A 268 -2.43 -11.56 2.99
N PRO A 269 -3.37 -12.45 2.55
CA PRO A 269 -3.92 -13.48 3.42
C PRO A 269 -2.82 -14.35 4.06
N VAL A 270 -2.66 -14.25 5.38
CA VAL A 270 -1.73 -15.09 6.12
C VAL A 270 -2.49 -16.29 6.71
N THR A 271 -2.18 -17.49 6.23
CA THR A 271 -2.76 -18.75 6.77
C THR A 271 -2.11 -19.18 8.09
N ASN A 272 -0.84 -18.82 8.32
CA ASN A 272 -0.10 -19.07 9.55
C ASN A 272 0.91 -17.94 9.82
N LYS A 273 0.95 -17.40 11.04
CA LYS A 273 1.87 -16.32 11.45
C LYS A 273 3.34 -16.64 11.15
N VAL A 274 3.75 -17.90 11.26
CA VAL A 274 5.13 -18.34 10.97
C VAL A 274 5.50 -18.14 9.50
N LEU A 275 4.51 -18.16 8.60
CA LEU A 275 4.70 -17.93 7.17
C LEU A 275 4.47 -16.46 6.78
N ALA A 276 4.26 -15.56 7.74
CA ALA A 276 4.12 -14.15 7.46
C ALA A 276 5.44 -13.61 6.90
N THR A 277 5.39 -13.05 5.69
CA THR A 277 6.53 -12.38 5.04
C THR A 277 6.45 -10.86 5.11
N TYR A 278 5.47 -10.34 5.85
CA TYR A 278 5.22 -8.92 6.08
C TYR A 278 4.94 -8.68 7.57
N PRO A 279 5.19 -7.46 8.10
CA PRO A 279 5.81 -6.33 7.40
C PRO A 279 7.27 -6.63 7.04
N ARG A 280 7.80 -5.91 6.04
CA ARG A 280 9.20 -6.02 5.61
C ARG A 280 9.96 -4.77 6.00
N PHE A 281 11.19 -4.93 6.47
CA PHE A 281 12.05 -3.81 6.81
C PHE A 281 13.47 -4.06 6.30
N GLU A 282 13.99 -3.18 5.46
CA GLU A 282 15.38 -3.19 5.01
C GLU A 282 16.14 -2.06 5.70
N THR A 283 17.19 -2.41 6.46
CA THR A 283 18.02 -1.42 7.14
C THR A 283 18.87 -0.62 6.14
N TYR A 284 19.04 0.68 6.40
CA TYR A 284 19.95 1.51 5.59
C TYR A 284 21.41 1.29 5.93
N THR A 285 21.71 1.00 7.19
CA THR A 285 23.02 0.57 7.64
C THR A 285 23.37 -0.75 6.94
N LYS A 286 24.41 -0.71 6.11
CA LYS A 286 24.84 -1.87 5.31
C LYS A 286 25.63 -2.90 6.11
N GLU A 287 26.13 -2.53 7.28
CA GLU A 287 26.97 -3.38 8.11
C GLU A 287 26.70 -3.10 9.60
N PHE A 288 26.17 -4.09 10.30
CA PHE A 288 26.12 -4.16 11.75
C PHE A 288 27.19 -5.12 12.25
N HIS A 289 27.65 -4.88 13.47
CA HIS A 289 28.44 -5.83 14.25
C HIS A 289 27.59 -6.27 15.44
N LEU A 290 27.12 -7.51 15.40
CA LEU A 290 26.28 -8.10 16.45
C LEU A 290 27.06 -9.20 17.15
N ASP A 291 27.51 -8.91 18.37
CA ASP A 291 28.22 -9.87 19.19
C ASP A 291 27.24 -10.85 19.84
N ASN A 292 27.63 -12.12 19.90
CA ASN A 292 26.83 -13.19 20.51
C ASN A 292 25.36 -13.25 20.02
N ILE A 293 25.14 -13.17 18.70
CA ILE A 293 23.82 -13.41 18.10
C ILE A 293 23.29 -14.82 18.43
N TYR A 294 24.24 -15.75 18.59
CA TYR A 294 24.10 -16.97 19.37
C TYR A 294 25.32 -17.06 20.29
N GLU A 295 25.27 -17.92 21.30
CA GLU A 295 26.39 -18.11 22.24
C GLU A 295 27.70 -18.44 21.50
N GLY A 296 28.70 -17.55 21.61
CA GLY A 296 30.00 -17.70 20.95
C GLY A 296 30.00 -17.41 19.45
N ILE A 297 28.94 -16.82 18.91
CA ILE A 297 28.80 -16.52 17.48
C ILE A 297 28.53 -15.03 17.29
N ASP A 298 29.43 -14.37 16.56
CA ASP A 298 29.29 -12.97 16.17
C ASP A 298 28.82 -12.89 14.70
N TYR A 299 28.04 -11.86 14.39
CA TYR A 299 27.57 -11.55 13.04
C TYR A 299 28.04 -10.19 12.56
N LYS A 300 28.41 -10.13 11.28
CA LYS A 300 28.80 -8.91 10.59
C LYS A 300 28.07 -8.82 9.24
N GLY A 301 27.23 -7.79 9.07
CA GLY A 301 26.50 -7.52 7.83
C GLY A 301 25.22 -6.71 8.03
N GLY A 302 24.52 -6.40 6.94
CA GLY A 302 23.24 -5.69 6.93
C GLY A 302 22.06 -6.62 7.22
N LEU A 303 20.97 -6.08 7.76
CA LEU A 303 19.81 -6.87 8.15
C LEU A 303 18.55 -6.47 7.38
N THR A 304 17.79 -7.48 6.99
CA THR A 304 16.45 -7.36 6.40
C THR A 304 15.49 -8.25 7.17
N PHE A 305 14.34 -7.71 7.54
CA PHE A 305 13.29 -8.41 8.27
C PHE A 305 12.13 -8.66 7.32
N GLU A 306 11.69 -9.92 7.22
CA GLU A 306 10.57 -10.33 6.37
C GLU A 306 9.52 -11.08 7.20
N GLY A 307 8.62 -10.32 7.83
CA GLY A 307 7.65 -10.84 8.79
C GLY A 307 8.34 -11.63 9.90
N ALA A 308 8.16 -12.95 9.92
CA ALA A 308 8.73 -13.83 10.95
C ALA A 308 10.22 -14.14 10.73
N ASN A 309 10.75 -13.91 9.53
CA ASN A 309 12.09 -14.28 9.14
C ASN A 309 13.05 -13.09 9.21
N VAL A 310 14.30 -13.35 9.54
CA VAL A 310 15.37 -12.35 9.51
C VAL A 310 16.45 -12.83 8.57
N LYS A 311 16.93 -11.91 7.73
CA LYS A 311 17.96 -12.14 6.72
C LYS A 311 19.14 -11.24 7.01
N GLY A 312 20.32 -11.81 7.06
CA GLY A 312 21.56 -11.06 7.03
C GLY A 312 22.15 -11.09 5.64
N SER A 313 22.56 -9.93 5.12
CA SER A 313 23.19 -9.81 3.81
C SER A 313 24.36 -8.85 3.89
N GLY A 314 25.40 -9.04 3.09
CA GLY A 314 26.51 -8.08 3.06
C GLY A 314 26.28 -6.88 2.11
N GLY A 315 25.13 -6.80 1.44
CA GLY A 315 24.87 -5.82 0.38
C GLY A 315 25.39 -6.27 -0.99
N SER A 316 25.35 -5.39 -1.99
CA SER A 316 25.56 -5.78 -3.40
C SER A 316 26.97 -6.25 -3.75
N ASN A 317 27.99 -5.91 -2.96
CA ASN A 317 29.41 -6.18 -3.25
C ASN A 317 30.19 -6.77 -2.07
N ILE A 318 29.54 -7.08 -0.94
CA ILE A 318 30.20 -7.59 0.27
C ILE A 318 29.40 -8.82 0.74
N SER A 319 30.08 -9.85 1.24
CA SER A 319 29.44 -10.98 1.91
C SER A 319 29.20 -10.67 3.37
N ALA A 320 28.09 -11.11 3.93
CA ALA A 320 27.94 -11.16 5.37
C ALA A 320 28.93 -12.18 5.96
N GLU A 321 29.35 -11.98 7.20
CA GLU A 321 30.31 -12.81 7.91
C GLU A 321 29.74 -13.28 9.25
N MET A 322 29.91 -14.56 9.54
CA MET A 322 29.67 -15.18 10.84
C MET A 322 31.03 -15.61 11.41
N ALA A 323 31.31 -15.26 12.65
CA ALA A 323 32.53 -15.60 13.35
C ALA A 323 32.21 -16.44 14.58
N PHE A 324 32.69 -17.68 14.60
CA PHE A 324 32.45 -18.66 15.66
C PHE A 324 33.69 -18.72 16.56
N ARG A 325 33.48 -18.47 17.85
CA ARG A 325 34.51 -18.44 18.88
C ARG A 325 34.31 -19.59 19.86
N ARG A 326 35.43 -20.14 20.30
CA ARG A 326 35.50 -21.09 21.42
C ARG A 326 36.52 -20.56 22.41
N GLU A 327 36.11 -20.37 23.66
CA GLU A 327 37.00 -19.85 24.73
C GLU A 327 37.77 -18.60 24.24
N ASP A 328 37.02 -17.64 23.69
CA ASP A 328 37.47 -16.37 23.07
C ASP A 328 38.31 -16.47 21.78
N THR A 329 38.65 -17.68 21.34
CA THR A 329 39.46 -17.92 20.13
C THR A 329 38.56 -18.15 18.91
N LEU A 330 38.74 -17.34 17.85
CA LEU A 330 38.09 -17.56 16.56
C LEU A 330 38.60 -18.86 15.93
N PHE A 331 37.71 -19.82 15.70
CA PHE A 331 38.09 -21.10 15.09
C PHE A 331 37.39 -21.36 13.76
N LEU A 332 36.23 -20.75 13.52
CA LEU A 332 35.49 -20.91 12.27
C LEU A 332 34.94 -19.56 11.81
N LYS A 333 35.07 -19.31 10.50
CA LYS A 333 34.50 -18.16 9.82
C LYS A 333 33.70 -18.64 8.62
N ILE A 334 32.48 -18.13 8.50
CA ILE A 334 31.57 -18.43 7.39
C ILE A 334 31.19 -17.12 6.72
N ARG A 335 31.28 -17.06 5.39
CA ARG A 335 30.85 -15.89 4.61
C ARG A 335 29.83 -16.28 3.56
N ALA A 336 28.77 -15.52 3.44
CA ALA A 336 27.72 -15.78 2.46
C ALA A 336 27.09 -14.47 1.97
N GLY A 337 26.48 -14.54 0.78
CA GLY A 337 25.65 -13.42 0.29
C GLY A 337 24.42 -13.17 1.17
N GLU A 338 23.84 -14.27 1.69
CA GLU A 338 22.66 -14.23 2.56
C GLU A 338 22.77 -15.31 3.66
N PHE A 339 22.38 -14.94 4.88
CA PHE A 339 22.09 -15.85 5.98
C PHE A 339 20.63 -15.73 6.38
N MET A 340 19.95 -16.86 6.54
CA MET A 340 18.62 -16.95 7.12
C MET A 340 18.75 -17.19 8.62
N PHE A 341 18.19 -16.30 9.44
CA PHE A 341 18.14 -16.43 10.90
C PHE A 341 16.76 -16.89 11.36
N SER A 342 16.75 -17.74 12.38
CA SER A 342 15.55 -18.22 13.06
C SER A 342 15.84 -18.43 14.55
N LYS A 343 14.84 -18.78 15.36
CA LYS A 343 15.09 -19.16 16.76
C LYS A 343 15.88 -20.47 16.88
N ASP A 344 15.76 -21.36 15.91
CA ASP A 344 16.36 -22.70 15.94
C ASP A 344 17.81 -22.70 15.42
N GLY A 345 18.26 -21.58 14.85
CA GLY A 345 19.60 -21.40 14.35
C GLY A 345 19.64 -20.62 13.04
N LEU A 346 20.71 -20.79 12.28
CA LEU A 346 20.93 -20.05 11.04
C LEU A 346 21.41 -20.96 9.90
N ALA A 347 21.13 -20.56 8.66
CA ALA A 347 21.52 -21.34 7.49
C ALA A 347 21.86 -20.44 6.29
N SER A 348 22.66 -20.99 5.37
CA SER A 348 22.91 -20.41 4.06
C SER A 348 23.07 -21.52 3.02
N ALA A 349 22.52 -21.31 1.82
CA ALA A 349 22.61 -22.29 0.75
C ALA A 349 24.00 -22.33 0.11
N GLU A 350 24.72 -21.20 0.11
CA GLU A 350 26.04 -21.04 -0.49
C GLU A 350 26.89 -20.15 0.41
N ALA A 351 27.93 -20.75 0.99
CA ALA A 351 28.82 -20.08 1.92
C ALA A 351 30.27 -20.52 1.72
N GLU A 352 31.17 -19.55 1.78
CA GLU A 352 32.60 -19.76 1.96
C GLU A 352 32.87 -20.13 3.43
N MET A 353 33.77 -21.09 3.64
CA MET A 353 34.18 -21.53 4.96
C MET A 353 35.70 -21.42 5.12
N THR A 354 36.11 -20.92 6.28
CA THR A 354 37.49 -20.99 6.78
C THR A 354 37.49 -21.49 8.22
N LEU A 355 38.04 -22.68 8.44
CA LEU A 355 38.29 -23.24 9.78
C LEU A 355 39.77 -23.08 10.12
N TYR A 356 40.08 -22.35 11.18
CA TYR A 356 41.43 -21.98 11.57
C TYR A 356 42.10 -23.07 12.40
N LEU A 357 43.33 -23.42 12.03
CA LEU A 357 44.21 -24.36 12.71
C LEU A 357 45.56 -23.68 12.95
N ASN A 358 45.74 -23.07 14.13
CA ASN A 358 46.89 -22.21 14.44
C ASN A 358 47.08 -21.08 13.42
N LYS A 359 48.13 -21.15 12.59
CA LYS A 359 48.45 -20.16 11.55
C LYS A 359 47.92 -20.55 10.17
N ASP A 360 47.38 -21.76 10.04
CA ASP A 360 46.86 -22.33 8.81
C ASP A 360 45.34 -22.51 8.90
N SER A 361 44.73 -23.06 7.84
CA SER A 361 43.30 -23.29 7.78
C SER A 361 42.88 -24.45 6.89
N VAL A 362 41.67 -24.93 7.14
CA VAL A 362 40.86 -25.68 6.18
C VAL A 362 39.92 -24.69 5.50
N PHE A 363 39.92 -24.66 4.17
CA PHE A 363 39.15 -23.71 3.37
C PHE A 363 38.27 -24.40 2.34
N HIS A 364 37.07 -23.86 2.11
CA HIS A 364 36.23 -24.21 0.97
C HIS A 364 35.46 -22.97 0.47
N SER A 365 35.41 -22.77 -0.85
CA SER A 365 34.83 -21.55 -1.45
C SER A 365 33.31 -21.52 -1.50
N ASN A 366 32.64 -22.68 -1.53
CA ASN A 366 31.17 -22.73 -1.59
C ASN A 366 30.57 -24.04 -1.03
N GLN A 367 29.92 -23.99 0.13
CA GLN A 367 29.18 -25.08 0.75
C GLN A 367 27.82 -24.59 1.24
N ALA A 368 26.85 -25.50 1.35
CA ALA A 368 25.67 -25.22 2.15
C ALA A 368 26.05 -25.31 3.62
N PHE A 369 25.54 -24.37 4.41
CA PHE A 369 25.87 -24.20 5.81
C PHE A 369 24.59 -24.20 6.66
N SER A 370 24.63 -24.86 7.80
CA SER A 370 23.64 -24.70 8.85
C SER A 370 24.27 -24.73 10.24
N PHE A 371 23.66 -23.99 11.17
CA PHE A 371 23.94 -24.05 12.60
C PHE A 371 22.64 -24.31 13.34
N ASN A 372 22.66 -25.29 14.23
CA ASN A 372 21.57 -25.60 15.14
C ASN A 372 21.89 -25.01 16.52
N ALA A 373 21.07 -24.06 16.97
CA ALA A 373 21.30 -23.33 18.23
C ALA A 373 21.10 -24.20 19.48
N LYS A 374 20.22 -25.20 19.41
CA LYS A 374 19.90 -26.10 20.54
C LYS A 374 21.03 -27.10 20.78
N ASP A 375 21.48 -27.74 19.71
CA ASP A 375 22.51 -28.79 19.76
C ASP A 375 23.93 -28.20 19.67
N LYS A 376 24.04 -26.89 19.47
CA LYS A 376 25.29 -26.15 19.25
C LYS A 376 26.15 -26.82 18.17
N GLN A 377 25.52 -27.18 17.06
CA GLN A 377 26.18 -27.95 16.00
C GLN A 377 26.22 -27.16 14.69
N VAL A 378 27.42 -27.09 14.11
CA VAL A 378 27.67 -26.59 12.75
C VAL A 378 27.70 -27.76 11.77
N ASN A 379 27.04 -27.59 10.63
CA ASN A 379 27.05 -28.54 9.53
C ASN A 379 27.38 -27.83 8.22
N LEU A 380 28.28 -28.45 7.45
CA LEU A 380 28.66 -28.03 6.10
C LEU A 380 28.51 -29.21 5.16
N PHE A 381 27.71 -29.04 4.12
CA PHE A 381 27.36 -30.11 3.19
C PHE A 381 27.29 -29.57 1.77
N ARG A 382 27.29 -30.48 0.79
CA ARG A 382 27.30 -30.09 -0.62
C ARG A 382 26.04 -29.29 -0.98
N ALA A 383 26.24 -28.09 -1.49
CA ALA A 383 25.20 -27.24 -2.06
C ALA A 383 24.78 -27.75 -3.45
N ASN A 384 23.66 -27.23 -3.97
CA ASN A 384 23.26 -27.43 -5.35
C ASN A 384 24.04 -26.50 -6.31
N ASN A 385 25.37 -26.49 -6.18
CA ASN A 385 26.30 -25.69 -6.96
C ASN A 385 27.49 -26.58 -7.39
N PRO A 386 27.92 -26.57 -8.67
CA PRO A 386 29.05 -27.39 -9.13
C PRO A 386 30.35 -27.16 -8.33
N VAL A 387 30.59 -25.94 -7.86
CA VAL A 387 31.77 -25.57 -7.05
C VAL A 387 31.80 -26.32 -5.72
N SER A 388 30.64 -26.72 -5.19
CA SER A 388 30.52 -27.44 -3.92
C SER A 388 31.02 -28.88 -3.95
N ARG A 389 31.44 -29.38 -5.13
CA ARG A 389 32.08 -30.70 -5.27
C ARG A 389 33.61 -30.64 -5.24
N SER A 390 34.19 -29.45 -5.21
CA SER A 390 35.64 -29.28 -5.07
C SER A 390 36.14 -29.80 -3.72
N PRO A 391 37.43 -30.15 -3.60
CA PRO A 391 37.99 -30.51 -2.31
C PRO A 391 38.04 -29.31 -1.36
N TYR A 392 38.07 -29.61 -0.06
CA TYR A 392 38.53 -28.65 0.95
C TYR A 392 40.05 -28.58 0.89
N PHE A 393 40.60 -27.37 0.84
CA PHE A 393 42.04 -27.15 0.88
C PHE A 393 42.51 -27.08 2.33
N ASN A 394 43.32 -28.05 2.77
CA ASN A 394 43.88 -28.10 4.12
C ASN A 394 45.34 -27.68 4.10
N SER A 395 45.59 -26.39 4.33
CA SER A 395 46.96 -25.84 4.37
C SER A 395 47.79 -26.36 5.54
N PHE A 396 47.15 -26.69 6.68
CA PHE A 396 47.83 -27.18 7.88
C PHE A 396 48.48 -28.56 7.66
N HIS A 397 47.78 -29.46 6.96
CA HIS A 397 48.28 -30.80 6.62
C HIS A 397 48.84 -30.89 5.20
N ASN A 398 48.77 -29.80 4.42
CA ASN A 398 49.15 -29.71 3.02
C ASN A 398 48.51 -30.80 2.14
N LEU A 399 47.18 -30.93 2.21
CA LEU A 399 46.40 -31.92 1.45
C LEU A 399 45.02 -31.40 1.05
N ASP A 400 44.41 -32.09 0.08
CA ASP A 400 43.03 -31.90 -0.33
C ASP A 400 42.12 -32.94 0.34
N MET A 401 40.99 -32.50 0.91
CA MET A 401 40.04 -33.38 1.58
C MET A 401 38.73 -33.50 0.81
N TYR A 402 38.29 -34.74 0.61
CA TYR A 402 37.02 -35.08 -0.06
C TYR A 402 36.08 -35.78 0.93
N PHE A 403 34.97 -35.14 1.24
CA PHE A 403 33.88 -35.71 2.03
C PHE A 403 32.57 -34.99 1.68
N GLU A 404 31.45 -35.51 2.18
CA GLU A 404 30.12 -34.95 1.88
C GLU A 404 29.56 -34.06 2.99
N LEU A 405 29.97 -34.33 4.23
CA LEU A 405 29.52 -33.64 5.43
C LEU A 405 30.72 -33.38 6.34
N LEU A 406 30.88 -32.13 6.75
CA LEU A 406 31.63 -31.76 7.95
C LEU A 406 30.62 -31.34 9.00
N SER A 407 30.64 -32.01 10.14
CA SER A 407 29.82 -31.69 11.31
C SER A 407 30.74 -31.39 12.48
N TRP A 408 30.42 -30.33 13.23
CA TRP A 408 31.23 -29.88 14.36
C TRP A 408 30.32 -29.46 15.52
N ASN A 409 30.55 -30.06 16.70
CA ASN A 409 29.88 -29.65 17.94
C ASN A 409 30.70 -28.54 18.60
N MET A 410 30.06 -27.41 18.88
CA MET A 410 30.71 -26.22 19.44
C MET A 410 31.00 -26.34 20.94
#